data_AF-A0A6P0YB97-F1
#
_entry.id   AF-A0A6P0YB97-F1
#
_cell.length_a   1.000
_cell.length_b   1.000
_cell.length_c   1.000
_cell.angle_alpha   90.00
_cell.angle_beta   90.00
_cell.angle_gamma   90.00
#
_symmetry.space_group_name_H-M   'P 1'
#
loop_
_entity.id
_entity.type
_entity.pdbx_description
1 polymer ?
#
loop_
_entity_poly.entity_id
_entity_poly.type
_entity_poly.pdbx_seq_one_letter_code
_entity_poly.pdbx_strand_id
1 'polypeptide(L)'
;MEKFADIKSLLKEYYDLEFPVSIFQLADFLQNYPEEELKIDLSTVRVSPSGLLSLILNPKLLTEDFKESALLHFRYYRDLPEFFTYLHGDCDGLHWGLLLDDPSVGFRGAASYYNNDGDEIQVYDSIFSALIDRCDEELEYCDECLADFPEDEDEDYLETKSIINRFLERIQDYISKHSIEIVENRVETVSSDTGL
;
A
#
# COMPACT_ATOMS: atom_id res chain seq x y z
N MET A 1 -4.30 -18.84 -2.37
CA MET A 1 -2.94 -18.69 -1.82
C MET A 1 -1.88 -19.49 -2.57
N GLU A 2 -2.14 -20.73 -3.00
CA GLU A 2 -1.22 -21.51 -3.87
C GLU A 2 -0.77 -20.76 -5.13
N LYS A 3 -1.64 -19.89 -5.68
CA LYS A 3 -1.38 -18.99 -6.81
C LYS A 3 -0.03 -18.25 -6.74
N PHE A 4 0.45 -17.89 -5.54
CA PHE A 4 1.68 -17.12 -5.35
C PHE A 4 2.84 -17.94 -4.77
N ALA A 5 2.77 -19.28 -4.78
CA ALA A 5 3.80 -20.12 -4.17
C ALA A 5 5.21 -19.88 -4.77
N ASP A 6 5.29 -19.78 -6.09
CA ASP A 6 6.58 -19.57 -6.79
C ASP A 6 7.18 -18.20 -6.45
N ILE A 7 6.38 -17.13 -6.57
CA ILE A 7 6.84 -15.77 -6.27
C ILE A 7 7.19 -15.59 -4.79
N LYS A 8 6.48 -16.25 -3.87
CA LYS A 8 6.84 -16.28 -2.44
C LYS A 8 8.22 -16.88 -2.23
N SER A 9 8.50 -17.98 -2.90
CA SER A 9 9.79 -18.67 -2.81
C SER A 9 10.93 -17.81 -3.35
N LEU A 10 10.69 -17.13 -4.48
CA LEU A 10 11.66 -16.19 -5.07
C LEU A 10 11.93 -14.97 -4.17
N LEU A 11 10.87 -14.33 -3.66
CA LEU A 11 11.01 -13.20 -2.75
C LEU A 11 11.75 -13.61 -1.47
N LYS A 12 11.48 -14.80 -0.92
CA LYS A 12 12.24 -15.33 0.21
C LYS A 12 13.72 -15.52 -0.13
N GLU A 13 14.04 -16.05 -1.31
CA GLU A 13 15.44 -16.22 -1.72
C GLU A 13 16.17 -14.88 -1.88
N TYR A 14 15.49 -13.85 -2.36
CA TYR A 14 16.11 -12.58 -2.72
C TYR A 14 16.24 -11.63 -1.54
N TYR A 15 15.25 -11.64 -0.63
CA TYR A 15 15.23 -10.77 0.53
C TYR A 15 15.65 -11.47 1.82
N ASP A 16 15.77 -12.80 1.82
CA ASP A 16 15.96 -13.65 3.01
C ASP A 16 14.87 -13.42 4.08
N LEU A 17 13.64 -13.15 3.63
CA LEU A 17 12.50 -12.78 4.46
C LEU A 17 11.21 -13.47 4.01
N GLU A 18 10.32 -13.77 4.96
CA GLU A 18 8.96 -14.21 4.66
C GLU A 18 8.00 -13.02 4.71
N PHE A 19 7.52 -12.60 3.54
CA PHE A 19 6.56 -11.50 3.44
C PHE A 19 5.16 -11.89 3.92
N PRO A 20 4.42 -10.97 4.54
CA PRO A 20 3.11 -11.25 5.14
C PRO A 20 2.10 -11.62 4.06
N VAL A 21 1.07 -12.38 4.43
CA VAL A 21 0.04 -12.83 3.48
C VAL A 21 -0.71 -11.65 2.85
N SER A 22 -0.85 -10.55 3.59
CA SER A 22 -1.56 -9.33 3.19
C SER A 22 -1.06 -8.73 1.87
N ILE A 23 0.25 -8.73 1.58
CA ILE A 23 0.74 -8.19 0.30
C ILE A 23 0.30 -9.04 -0.90
N PHE A 24 0.17 -10.35 -0.71
CA PHE A 24 -0.33 -11.26 -1.74
C PHE A 24 -1.85 -11.19 -1.89
N GLN A 25 -2.57 -10.87 -0.81
CA GLN A 25 -4.01 -10.58 -0.88
C GLN A 25 -4.27 -9.27 -1.64
N LEU A 26 -3.46 -8.23 -1.41
CA LEU A 26 -3.55 -7.00 -2.21
C LEU A 26 -3.23 -7.30 -3.68
N ALA A 27 -2.17 -8.06 -3.97
CA ALA A 27 -1.85 -8.45 -5.34
C ALA A 27 -2.99 -9.25 -6.01
N ASP A 28 -3.64 -10.15 -5.26
CA ASP A 28 -4.79 -10.90 -5.77
C ASP A 28 -5.99 -10.00 -6.03
N PHE A 29 -6.31 -9.07 -5.12
CA PHE A 29 -7.35 -8.07 -5.32
C PHE A 29 -7.13 -7.30 -6.62
N LEU A 30 -5.93 -6.76 -6.83
CA LEU A 30 -5.60 -5.99 -8.04
C LEU A 30 -5.65 -6.84 -9.31
N GLN A 31 -5.18 -8.09 -9.28
CA GLN A 31 -5.22 -8.98 -10.46
C GLN A 31 -6.62 -9.44 -10.85
N ASN A 32 -7.58 -9.42 -9.93
CA ASN A 32 -8.97 -9.74 -10.21
C ASN A 32 -9.84 -8.49 -10.44
N TYR A 33 -9.24 -7.31 -10.42
CA TYR A 33 -9.91 -6.05 -10.72
C TYR A 33 -10.01 -5.85 -12.24
N PRO A 34 -11.14 -5.36 -12.79
CA PRO A 34 -11.22 -5.04 -14.22
C PRO A 34 -10.15 -4.02 -14.62
N GLU A 35 -9.29 -4.36 -15.59
CA GLU A 35 -8.05 -3.61 -15.89
C GLU A 35 -8.27 -2.11 -16.16
N GLU A 36 -9.26 -1.77 -17.00
CA GLU A 36 -9.57 -0.37 -17.34
C GLU A 36 -10.12 0.40 -16.12
N GLU A 37 -10.95 -0.25 -15.29
CA GLU A 37 -11.46 0.36 -14.06
C GLU A 37 -10.33 0.53 -13.03
N LEU A 38 -9.44 -0.45 -12.91
CA LEU A 38 -8.34 -0.40 -11.95
C LEU A 38 -7.43 0.80 -12.20
N LYS A 39 -7.09 1.04 -13.48
CA LYS A 39 -6.23 2.14 -13.87
C LYS A 39 -6.86 3.48 -13.50
N ILE A 40 -8.16 3.64 -13.75
CA ILE A 40 -8.92 4.84 -13.39
C ILE A 40 -8.90 4.99 -11.87
N ASP A 41 -9.35 3.96 -11.14
CA ASP A 41 -9.55 4.03 -9.69
C ASP A 41 -8.24 4.32 -8.95
N LEU A 42 -7.15 3.63 -9.29
CA LEU A 42 -5.82 3.89 -8.71
C LEU A 42 -5.31 5.29 -9.05
N SER A 43 -5.57 5.79 -10.26
CA SER A 43 -5.19 7.16 -10.63
C SER A 43 -6.00 8.20 -9.88
N THR A 44 -7.29 7.93 -9.64
CA THR A 44 -8.19 8.80 -8.88
C THR A 44 -7.79 8.90 -7.42
N VAL A 45 -7.39 7.80 -6.77
CA VAL A 45 -6.84 7.83 -5.41
C VAL A 45 -5.34 8.12 -5.36
N ARG A 46 -4.75 8.42 -6.53
CA ARG A 46 -3.35 8.82 -6.71
C ARG A 46 -2.34 7.83 -6.13
N VAL A 47 -2.57 6.54 -6.30
CA VAL A 47 -1.65 5.48 -5.88
C VAL A 47 -1.23 4.60 -7.05
N SER A 48 -0.04 4.00 -6.96
CA SER A 48 0.48 3.11 -7.99
C SER A 48 1.27 1.94 -7.38
N PRO A 49 1.02 0.69 -7.82
CA PRO A 49 1.81 -0.46 -7.43
C PRO A 49 3.29 -0.26 -7.68
N SER A 50 4.08 -0.38 -6.61
CA SER A 50 5.51 -0.10 -6.62
C SER A 50 6.25 -1.13 -5.77
N GLY A 51 7.58 -1.11 -5.78
CA GLY A 51 8.40 -1.98 -4.92
C GLY A 51 7.97 -3.45 -4.94
N LEU A 52 7.70 -4.03 -3.77
CA LEU A 52 7.28 -5.42 -3.62
C LEU A 52 6.04 -5.78 -4.44
N LEU A 53 5.03 -4.93 -4.45
CA LEU A 53 3.78 -5.20 -5.16
C LEU A 53 4.00 -5.28 -6.67
N SER A 54 4.86 -4.41 -7.21
CA SER A 54 5.22 -4.45 -8.63
C SER A 54 5.91 -5.77 -9.03
N LEU A 55 6.73 -6.33 -8.14
CA LEU A 55 7.41 -7.62 -8.37
C LEU A 55 6.41 -8.79 -8.31
N ILE A 56 5.43 -8.72 -7.43
CA ILE A 56 4.38 -9.76 -7.32
C ILE A 56 3.46 -9.73 -8.54
N LEU A 57 3.06 -8.53 -8.98
CA LEU A 57 2.20 -8.34 -10.14
C LEU A 57 2.92 -8.66 -11.47
N ASN A 58 4.23 -8.44 -11.53
CA ASN A 58 5.06 -8.74 -12.69
C ASN A 58 6.36 -9.49 -12.29
N PRO A 59 6.29 -10.80 -12.04
CA PRO A 59 7.45 -11.61 -11.65
C PRO A 59 8.61 -11.61 -12.64
N LYS A 60 8.39 -11.18 -13.90
CA LYS A 60 9.45 -11.05 -14.92
C LYS A 60 10.50 -9.99 -14.57
N LEU A 61 10.22 -9.12 -13.61
CA LEU A 61 11.17 -8.13 -13.08
C LEU A 61 12.26 -8.78 -12.21
N LEU A 62 12.02 -9.99 -11.69
CA LEU A 62 12.99 -10.76 -10.92
C LEU A 62 13.95 -11.50 -11.87
N THR A 63 15.00 -10.81 -12.30
CA THR A 63 16.10 -11.40 -13.08
C THR A 63 17.23 -11.86 -12.16
N GLU A 64 18.21 -12.63 -12.65
CA GLU A 64 19.36 -13.03 -11.83
C GLU A 64 20.11 -11.81 -11.25
N ASP A 65 20.28 -10.75 -12.04
CA ASP A 65 20.92 -9.50 -11.61
C ASP A 65 20.09 -8.73 -10.57
N PHE A 66 18.78 -9.00 -10.48
CA PHE A 66 17.90 -8.34 -9.52
C PHE A 66 18.29 -8.69 -8.09
N LYS A 67 18.81 -9.89 -7.83
CA LYS A 67 19.18 -10.34 -6.48
C LYS A 67 20.16 -9.38 -5.80
N GLU A 68 21.12 -8.84 -6.54
CA GLU A 68 22.11 -7.90 -6.01
C GLU A 68 21.53 -6.51 -5.70
N SER A 69 20.36 -6.19 -6.25
CA SER A 69 19.70 -4.89 -6.12
C SER A 69 18.34 -4.94 -5.43
N ALA A 70 17.88 -6.12 -4.98
CA ALA A 70 16.55 -6.33 -4.42
C ALA A 70 16.24 -5.37 -3.26
N LEU A 71 17.20 -5.16 -2.35
CA LEU A 71 17.06 -4.27 -1.19
C LEU A 71 17.00 -2.78 -1.55
N LEU A 72 17.27 -2.40 -2.80
CA LEU A 72 17.23 -1.02 -3.29
C LEU A 72 16.04 -0.77 -4.23
N HIS A 73 15.29 -1.80 -4.60
CA HIS A 73 14.15 -1.68 -5.51
C HIS A 73 13.06 -0.81 -4.88
N PHE A 74 12.81 0.37 -5.46
CA PHE A 74 11.89 1.40 -4.93
C PHE A 74 12.20 1.86 -3.50
N ARG A 75 13.48 1.81 -3.13
CA ARG A 75 13.90 2.38 -1.85
C ARG A 75 14.10 3.89 -2.00
N TYR A 76 13.34 4.64 -1.23
CA TYR A 76 13.44 6.10 -1.11
C TYR A 76 14.66 6.48 -0.29
N TYR A 77 15.08 7.74 -0.40
CA TYR A 77 16.30 8.22 0.24
C TYR A 77 16.24 8.10 1.78
N ARG A 78 15.04 8.28 2.36
CA ARG A 78 14.81 8.21 3.81
C ARG A 78 14.30 6.86 4.31
N ASP A 79 14.18 5.86 3.42
CA ASP A 79 13.69 4.54 3.81
C ASP A 79 14.64 3.87 4.78
N LEU A 80 14.12 3.63 5.99
CA LEU A 80 14.76 2.80 6.99
C LEU A 80 14.96 1.37 6.45
N PRO A 81 15.98 0.63 6.89
CA PRO A 81 16.16 -0.79 6.53
C PRO A 81 14.93 -1.68 6.79
N GLU A 82 14.12 -1.29 7.76
CA GLU A 82 12.91 -1.95 8.19
C GLU A 82 11.72 -1.68 7.25
N PHE A 83 11.82 -0.71 6.33
CA PHE A 83 10.71 -0.26 5.48
C PHE A 83 10.81 -0.84 4.05
N PHE A 84 9.77 -1.56 3.62
CA PHE A 84 9.70 -2.17 2.29
C PHE A 84 8.53 -1.62 1.48
N THR A 85 8.82 -0.71 0.57
CA THR A 85 7.83 -0.05 -0.29
C THR A 85 6.98 -1.04 -1.10
N TYR A 86 5.67 -0.79 -1.16
CA TYR A 86 4.71 -1.54 -1.97
C TYR A 86 3.71 -0.67 -2.74
N LEU A 87 3.51 0.60 -2.36
CA LEU A 87 2.77 1.60 -3.16
C LEU A 87 3.56 2.91 -3.22
N HIS A 88 3.36 3.65 -4.30
CA HIS A 88 3.81 5.03 -4.46
C HIS A 88 2.60 5.95 -4.64
N GLY A 89 2.62 7.10 -3.97
CA GLY A 89 1.66 8.20 -4.16
C GLY A 89 2.14 9.21 -5.21
N ASP A 90 1.38 10.28 -5.45
CA ASP A 90 1.68 11.25 -6.50
C ASP A 90 2.39 12.52 -6.03
N CYS A 91 2.37 12.83 -4.73
CA CYS A 91 2.92 14.07 -4.17
C CYS A 91 4.02 13.82 -3.13
N ASP A 92 5.03 14.70 -3.10
CA ASP A 92 6.10 14.81 -2.09
C ASP A 92 6.83 13.51 -1.68
N GLY A 93 6.88 12.56 -2.61
CA GLY A 93 7.46 11.26 -2.36
C GLY A 93 6.65 10.45 -1.33
N LEU A 94 5.33 10.63 -1.29
CA LEU A 94 4.41 9.76 -0.59
C LEU A 94 4.59 8.33 -1.12
N HIS A 95 4.65 7.40 -0.19
CA HIS A 95 4.74 5.98 -0.48
C HIS A 95 4.31 5.20 0.75
N TRP A 96 3.88 3.96 0.51
CA TRP A 96 3.51 3.02 1.56
C TRP A 96 4.43 1.82 1.52
N GLY A 97 4.75 1.29 2.69
CA GLY A 97 5.64 0.17 2.86
C GLY A 97 5.24 -0.72 4.02
N LEU A 98 5.79 -1.92 4.02
CA LEU A 98 5.72 -2.83 5.15
C LEU A 98 6.81 -2.47 6.15
N LEU A 99 6.48 -2.46 7.45
CA LEU A 99 7.45 -2.26 8.52
C LEU A 99 7.88 -3.59 9.14
N LEU A 100 9.18 -3.83 9.20
CA LEU A 100 9.82 -4.99 9.79
C LEU A 100 10.63 -4.60 11.02
N ASP A 101 10.03 -4.65 12.20
CA ASP A 101 10.72 -4.28 13.45
C ASP A 101 11.79 -5.33 13.83
N ASP A 102 11.41 -6.61 13.85
CA ASP A 102 12.29 -7.73 14.18
C ASP A 102 12.07 -8.86 13.17
N PRO A 103 13.09 -9.22 12.35
CA PRO A 103 13.02 -10.32 11.39
C PRO A 103 12.61 -11.67 11.98
N SER A 104 12.82 -11.88 13.28
CA SER A 104 12.41 -13.10 13.99
C SER A 104 10.94 -13.11 14.42
N VAL A 105 10.30 -11.93 14.51
CA VAL A 105 8.89 -11.76 14.86
C VAL A 105 8.01 -11.61 13.61
N GLY A 106 8.54 -10.95 12.58
CA GLY A 106 7.85 -10.68 11.33
C GLY A 106 7.43 -9.21 11.19
N PHE A 107 6.65 -8.94 10.16
CA PHE A 107 6.21 -7.59 9.82
C PHE A 107 5.15 -7.08 10.80
N ARG A 108 5.23 -5.80 11.16
CA ARG A 108 4.33 -5.11 12.09
C ARG A 108 3.04 -4.61 11.43
N GLY A 109 3.06 -4.39 10.13
CA GLY A 109 1.93 -3.85 9.38
C GLY A 109 2.37 -2.97 8.23
N ALA A 110 1.51 -2.03 7.86
CA ALA A 110 1.76 -1.04 6.82
C ALA A 110 2.05 0.33 7.44
N ALA A 111 2.83 1.14 6.74
CA ALA A 111 3.06 2.52 7.08
C ALA A 111 3.24 3.39 5.84
N SER A 112 3.07 4.69 5.99
CA SER A 112 3.35 5.70 4.97
C SER A 112 4.11 6.86 5.58
N TYR A 113 4.82 7.58 4.72
CA TYR A 113 5.35 8.90 5.02
C TYR A 113 5.77 9.61 3.73
N TYR A 114 6.02 10.91 3.82
CA TYR A 114 6.45 11.76 2.71
C TYR A 114 7.96 11.92 2.73
N ASN A 115 8.66 11.33 1.74
CA ASN A 115 10.13 11.41 1.69
C ASN A 115 10.64 12.86 1.63
N ASN A 116 9.90 13.77 0.97
CA ASN A 116 10.35 15.15 0.76
C ASN A 116 9.82 16.17 1.79
N ASP A 117 8.76 15.85 2.52
CA ASP A 117 8.12 16.80 3.46
C ASP A 117 8.54 16.60 4.93
N GLY A 118 9.26 15.51 5.23
CA GLY A 118 9.96 15.37 6.52
C GLY A 118 9.10 14.96 7.70
N ASP A 119 7.88 14.50 7.45
CA ASP A 119 6.93 14.20 8.51
C ASP A 119 6.85 12.72 8.91
N GLU A 120 6.15 12.55 10.03
CA GLU A 120 5.98 11.37 10.85
C GLU A 120 5.57 10.13 10.06
N ILE A 121 6.06 8.98 10.49
CA ILE A 121 5.60 7.68 9.97
C ILE A 121 4.18 7.45 10.47
N GLN A 122 3.20 7.47 9.56
CA GLN A 122 1.84 7.03 9.85
C GLN A 122 1.79 5.51 9.77
N VAL A 123 1.28 4.86 10.81
CA VAL A 123 1.18 3.40 10.89
C VAL A 123 -0.27 2.98 10.80
N TYR A 124 -0.53 1.93 10.01
CA TYR A 124 -1.85 1.42 9.74
C TYR A 124 -2.01 -0.01 10.27
N ASP A 125 -3.24 -0.36 10.64
CA ASP A 125 -3.58 -1.71 11.12
C ASP A 125 -3.39 -2.80 10.07
N SER A 126 -3.45 -2.44 8.78
CA SER A 126 -3.21 -3.35 7.65
C SER A 126 -2.92 -2.57 6.37
N ILE A 127 -2.45 -3.29 5.33
CA ILE A 127 -2.30 -2.74 3.97
C ILE A 127 -3.63 -2.21 3.42
N PHE A 128 -4.74 -2.91 3.70
CA PHE A 128 -6.06 -2.47 3.23
C PHE A 128 -6.55 -1.25 4.01
N SER A 129 -6.25 -1.15 5.31
CA SER A 129 -6.53 0.06 6.10
C SER A 129 -5.79 1.26 5.52
N ALA A 130 -4.53 1.10 5.15
CA ALA A 130 -3.75 2.16 4.51
C ALA A 130 -4.36 2.63 3.18
N LEU A 131 -4.90 1.69 2.39
CA LEU A 131 -5.56 2.02 1.13
C LEU A 131 -6.93 2.68 1.35
N ILE A 132 -7.69 2.25 2.36
CA ILE A 132 -8.97 2.86 2.74
C ILE A 132 -8.74 4.28 3.26
N ASP A 133 -7.78 4.47 4.17
CA ASP A 133 -7.41 5.78 4.71
C ASP A 133 -7.04 6.75 3.58
N ARG A 134 -6.27 6.27 2.59
CA ARG A 134 -5.96 7.08 1.40
C ARG A 134 -7.18 7.45 0.56
N CYS A 135 -8.18 6.57 0.46
CA CYS A 135 -9.44 6.90 -0.20
C CYS A 135 -10.22 7.96 0.59
N ASP A 136 -10.23 7.84 1.92
CA ASP A 136 -10.93 8.78 2.82
C ASP A 136 -10.29 10.18 2.75
N GLU A 137 -8.95 10.28 2.70
CA GLU A 137 -8.24 11.54 2.48
C GLU A 137 -8.63 12.23 1.16
N GLU A 138 -8.70 11.48 0.06
CA GLU A 138 -9.09 12.05 -1.24
C GLU A 138 -10.57 12.44 -1.29
N LEU A 139 -11.44 11.74 -0.55
CA LEU A 139 -12.83 12.13 -0.36
C LEU A 139 -12.94 13.44 0.42
N GLU A 140 -12.18 13.58 1.52
CA GLU A 140 -12.12 14.80 2.33
C GLU A 140 -11.63 15.98 1.48
N TYR A 141 -10.57 15.80 0.68
CA TYR A 141 -10.09 16.82 -0.25
C TYR A 141 -11.16 17.26 -1.25
N CYS A 142 -11.94 16.31 -1.80
CA CYS A 142 -13.05 16.65 -2.69
C CYS A 142 -14.14 17.46 -1.96
N ASP A 143 -14.45 17.09 -0.71
CA ASP A 143 -15.44 17.79 0.10
C ASP A 143 -15.01 19.22 0.45
N GLU A 144 -13.74 19.44 0.77
CA GLU A 144 -13.16 20.76 0.99
C GLU A 144 -13.24 21.62 -0.28
N CYS A 145 -12.86 21.07 -1.43
CA CYS A 145 -12.93 21.77 -2.72
C CYS A 145 -14.37 22.17 -3.08
N LEU A 146 -15.35 21.28 -2.90
CA LEU A 146 -16.76 21.58 -3.14
C LEU A 146 -17.32 22.63 -2.17
N ALA A 147 -16.84 22.66 -0.93
CA ALA A 147 -17.26 23.64 0.07
C ALA A 147 -16.69 25.04 -0.21
N ASP A 148 -15.44 25.13 -0.67
CA ASP A 148 -14.76 26.40 -0.96
C ASP A 148 -15.23 27.04 -2.27
N PHE A 149 -15.68 26.23 -3.24
CA PHE A 149 -16.13 26.68 -4.56
C PHE A 149 -17.56 26.23 -4.91
N PRO A 150 -18.59 26.66 -4.15
CA PRO A 150 -19.96 26.13 -4.28
C PRO A 150 -20.67 26.57 -5.57
N GLU A 151 -20.22 27.66 -6.21
CA GLU A 151 -20.79 28.14 -7.47
C GLU A 151 -20.22 27.42 -8.70
N ASP A 152 -19.11 26.71 -8.53
CA ASP A 152 -18.42 26.01 -9.62
C ASP A 152 -18.87 24.54 -9.75
N GLU A 153 -19.77 24.03 -8.87
CA GLU A 153 -20.34 22.66 -8.83
C GLU A 153 -19.57 21.68 -9.72
N ASP A 154 -18.26 21.51 -9.47
CA ASP A 154 -17.39 20.96 -10.49
C ASP A 154 -17.77 19.49 -10.66
N GLU A 155 -18.39 19.18 -11.80
CA GLU A 155 -18.85 17.82 -12.13
C GLU A 155 -17.70 16.83 -11.93
N ASP A 156 -16.46 17.30 -12.08
CA ASP A 156 -15.20 16.58 -11.86
C ASP A 156 -15.02 16.07 -10.41
N TYR A 157 -15.32 16.88 -9.37
CA TYR A 157 -15.18 16.43 -7.98
C TYR A 157 -16.28 15.44 -7.59
N LEU A 158 -17.50 15.63 -8.09
CA LEU A 158 -18.61 14.68 -7.86
C LEU A 158 -18.34 13.35 -8.57
N GLU A 159 -17.80 13.37 -9.80
CA GLU A 159 -17.36 12.18 -10.51
C GLU A 159 -16.22 11.48 -9.76
N THR A 160 -15.23 12.24 -9.30
CA THR A 160 -14.11 11.75 -8.50
C THR A 160 -14.62 11.02 -7.24
N LYS A 161 -15.52 11.64 -6.47
CA LYS A 161 -16.13 11.00 -5.30
C LYS A 161 -16.87 9.71 -5.66
N SER A 162 -17.60 9.69 -6.77
CA SER A 162 -18.31 8.49 -7.25
C SER A 162 -17.35 7.35 -7.55
N ILE A 163 -16.23 7.64 -8.20
CA ILE A 163 -15.17 6.68 -8.49
C ILE A 163 -14.54 6.13 -7.20
N ILE A 164 -14.17 7.02 -6.26
CA ILE A 164 -13.55 6.60 -4.99
C ILE A 164 -14.50 5.72 -4.18
N ASN A 165 -15.78 6.08 -4.07
CA ASN A 165 -16.77 5.27 -3.35
C ASN A 165 -16.95 3.88 -3.98
N ARG A 166 -17.01 3.79 -5.32
CA ARG A 166 -17.02 2.49 -6.01
C ARG A 166 -15.79 1.65 -5.68
N PHE A 167 -14.61 2.27 -5.65
CA PHE A 167 -13.38 1.57 -5.33
C PHE A 167 -13.38 1.05 -3.88
N LEU A 168 -13.83 1.88 -2.93
CA LEU A 168 -14.02 1.51 -1.53
C LEU A 168 -14.99 0.34 -1.37
N GLU A 169 -16.14 0.37 -2.04
CA GLU A 169 -17.11 -0.74 -2.02
C GLU A 169 -16.46 -2.05 -2.46
N ARG A 170 -15.65 -2.02 -3.53
CA ARG A 170 -14.95 -3.22 -4.03
C ARG A 170 -13.85 -3.71 -3.08
N ILE A 171 -13.14 -2.80 -2.42
CA ILE A 171 -12.18 -3.15 -1.36
C ILE A 171 -12.91 -3.86 -0.21
N GLN A 172 -14.00 -3.27 0.28
CA GLN A 172 -14.80 -3.81 1.37
C GLN A 172 -15.43 -5.16 1.03
N ASP A 173 -15.93 -5.32 -0.20
CA ASP A 173 -16.44 -6.59 -0.72
C ASP A 173 -15.35 -7.66 -0.75
N TYR A 174 -14.14 -7.30 -1.20
CA TYR A 174 -13.02 -8.23 -1.24
C TYR A 174 -12.61 -8.68 0.17
N ILE A 175 -12.48 -7.74 1.11
CA ILE A 175 -12.18 -8.00 2.53
C ILE A 175 -13.22 -8.94 3.13
N SER A 176 -14.51 -8.62 2.93
CA SER A 176 -15.63 -9.40 3.46
C SER A 176 -15.66 -10.82 2.88
N LYS A 177 -15.54 -10.94 1.56
CA LYS A 177 -15.55 -12.22 0.83
C LYS A 177 -14.43 -13.15 1.26
N HIS A 178 -13.25 -12.61 1.58
CA HIS A 178 -12.08 -13.40 1.97
C HIS A 178 -11.88 -13.46 3.47
N SER A 179 -12.80 -12.90 4.27
CA SER A 179 -12.71 -12.84 5.74
C SER A 179 -11.35 -12.30 6.20
N ILE A 180 -10.88 -11.24 5.53
CA ILE A 180 -9.62 -10.59 5.89
C ILE A 180 -9.85 -9.84 7.19
N GLU A 181 -9.17 -10.27 8.24
CA GLU A 181 -9.16 -9.52 9.49
C GLU A 181 -8.35 -8.23 9.25
N ILE A 182 -9.03 -7.09 9.35
CA ILE A 182 -8.37 -5.78 9.44
C ILE A 182 -7.89 -5.61 10.88
N VAL A 183 -7.03 -6.51 11.35
CA VAL A 183 -6.39 -6.45 12.67
C VAL A 183 -5.08 -7.22 12.58
N GLU A 184 -3.94 -6.53 12.53
CA GLU A 184 -2.68 -7.17 12.94
C GLU A 184 -2.12 -6.38 14.14
N ASN A 185 -2.68 -6.71 15.31
CA ASN A 185 -2.41 -6.08 16.60
C ASN A 185 -0.92 -5.80 16.83
N ARG A 186 -0.63 -4.57 17.29
CA ARG A 186 0.50 -4.31 18.19
C ARG A 186 0.54 -5.44 19.22
N VAL A 187 1.62 -6.21 19.28
CA VAL A 187 1.94 -6.86 20.54
C VAL A 187 2.12 -5.70 21.52
N GLU A 188 1.25 -5.57 22.52
CA GLU A 188 1.27 -4.52 23.54
C GLU A 188 2.61 -4.45 24.32
N THR A 189 3.57 -5.33 24.01
CA THR A 189 4.82 -5.52 24.76
C THR A 189 6.06 -4.93 24.12
N VAL A 190 6.01 -4.32 22.93
CA VAL A 190 7.18 -3.59 22.43
C VAL A 190 7.06 -2.15 22.93
N SER A 191 7.61 -1.89 24.12
CA SER A 191 7.90 -0.52 24.52
C SER A 191 8.73 0.13 23.42
N SER A 192 8.36 1.36 23.05
CA SER A 192 9.16 2.16 22.15
C SER A 192 10.59 2.27 22.69
N ASP A 193 11.56 1.62 22.04
CA ASP A 193 12.99 1.76 22.35
C ASP A 193 13.57 3.08 21.83
N THR A 194 12.75 3.96 21.23
CA THR A 194 13.19 5.31 20.87
C THR A 194 13.27 6.24 22.08
N GLY A 195 12.68 5.89 23.23
CA GLY A 195 12.68 6.75 24.41
C GLY A 195 12.12 8.16 24.14
N LEU A 196 11.29 8.30 23.10
CA LEU A 196 10.49 9.47 22.77
C LEU A 196 9.03 9.23 23.20
#